data_AF-A0A3C0WAV7-F1
#
_entry.id   AF-A0A3C0WAV7-F1
#
_cell.length_a   1.000
_cell.length_b   1.000
_cell.length_c   1.000
_cell.angle_alpha   90.00
_cell.angle_beta   90.00
_cell.angle_gamma   90.00
#
_symmetry.space_group_name_H-M   'P 1'
#
loop_
_entity.id
_entity.type
_entity.pdbx_description
1 polymer ?
#
loop_
_entity_poly.entity_id
_entity_poly.type
_entity_poly.pdbx_seq_one_letter_code
_entity_poly.pdbx_strand_id
1 'polypeptide(L)'
;DHHWTALGAYYAYTQYAKAAGLTPHTLDQFEQVEFPDFLGTYYSVSGITSLASNPDTVMAYKPMGTNKMKMTMADGATYDWFVVNDVSSYGSSMKYGAFAGGDQPYSVVENPEITDGSACLVIKDSYGNALIPYLVDHYQYLYWIDFRYYKGSIYDLVAEKNIKDVLVLQQIYNTGDSGALKKLQALAER
;
A
#
# COMPACT_ATOMS: atom_id res chain seq x y z
N ASP A 1 -0.70 -7.62 -15.13
CA ASP A 1 -1.64 -6.78 -14.34
C ASP A 1 -1.40 -5.29 -14.63
N HIS A 2 -2.26 -4.35 -14.17
CA HIS A 2 -2.05 -2.92 -14.40
C HIS A 2 -1.13 -2.23 -13.40
N HIS A 3 -0.81 -2.85 -12.26
CA HIS A 3 0.13 -2.31 -11.28
C HIS A 3 1.58 -2.64 -11.65
N TRP A 4 2.52 -1.89 -11.07
CA TRP A 4 3.90 -2.35 -10.98
C TRP A 4 4.03 -3.63 -10.13
N THR A 5 5.15 -4.33 -10.27
CA THR A 5 5.50 -5.43 -9.35
C THR A 5 5.97 -4.88 -8.01
N ALA A 6 6.02 -5.72 -6.97
CA ALA A 6 6.63 -5.33 -5.69
C ALA A 6 8.11 -4.91 -5.85
N LEU A 7 8.83 -5.46 -6.84
CA LEU A 7 10.19 -5.01 -7.19
C LEU A 7 10.19 -3.59 -7.78
N GLY A 8 9.21 -3.26 -8.62
CA GLY A 8 9.03 -1.89 -9.10
C GLY A 8 8.75 -0.91 -7.96
N ALA A 9 7.86 -1.31 -7.03
CA ALA A 9 7.57 -0.55 -5.82
C ALA A 9 8.80 -0.40 -4.91
N TYR A 10 9.65 -1.43 -4.80
CA TYR A 10 10.92 -1.37 -4.07
C TYR A 10 11.82 -0.25 -4.61
N TYR A 11 11.97 -0.13 -5.94
CA TYR A 11 12.79 0.94 -6.49
C TYR A 11 12.25 2.33 -6.17
N ALA A 12 10.93 2.54 -6.22
CA ALA A 12 10.33 3.80 -5.77
C ALA A 12 10.55 4.05 -4.27
N TYR A 13 10.41 3.02 -3.44
CA TYR A 13 10.72 3.06 -2.02
C TYR A 13 12.17 3.50 -1.76
N THR A 14 13.16 2.97 -2.49
CA THR A 14 14.55 3.39 -2.29
C THR A 14 14.77 4.87 -2.60
N GLN A 15 14.05 5.42 -3.59
CA GLN A 15 14.11 6.85 -3.89
C GLN A 15 13.43 7.68 -2.80
N TYR A 16 12.28 7.22 -2.29
CA TYR A 16 11.61 7.86 -1.17
C TYR A 16 12.47 7.85 0.10
N ALA A 17 13.01 6.68 0.48
CA ALA A 17 13.86 6.54 1.66
C ALA A 17 15.03 7.52 1.61
N LYS A 18 15.72 7.60 0.47
CA LYS A 18 16.80 8.58 0.26
C LYS A 18 16.32 10.03 0.44
N ALA A 19 15.16 10.39 -0.11
CA ALA A 19 14.62 11.74 0.01
C ALA A 19 14.18 12.08 1.44
N ALA A 20 13.69 11.10 2.18
CA ALA A 20 13.30 11.21 3.58
C ALA A 20 14.49 11.11 4.56
N GLY A 21 15.72 10.93 4.07
CA GLY A 21 16.91 10.75 4.93
C GLY A 21 16.97 9.39 5.63
N LEU A 22 16.19 8.42 5.17
CA LEU A 22 16.18 7.04 5.64
C LEU A 22 17.21 6.20 4.89
N THR A 23 17.71 5.14 5.54
CA THR A 23 18.54 4.14 4.88
C THR A 23 17.65 2.98 4.42
N PRO A 24 17.47 2.76 3.11
CA PRO A 24 16.59 1.70 2.64
C PRO A 24 17.20 0.32 2.94
N HIS A 25 16.36 -0.59 3.43
CA HIS A 25 16.64 -2.02 3.46
C HIS A 25 16.90 -2.60 2.07
N THR A 26 17.75 -3.61 2.00
CA THR A 26 17.96 -4.43 0.81
C THR A 26 16.89 -5.52 0.71
N LEU A 27 16.55 -5.95 -0.51
CA LEU A 27 15.47 -6.92 -0.74
C LEU A 27 15.67 -8.26 -0.02
N ASP A 28 16.93 -8.70 0.12
CA ASP A 28 17.30 -9.94 0.79
C ASP A 28 17.12 -9.93 2.31
N GLN A 29 16.81 -8.76 2.90
CA GLN A 29 16.45 -8.67 4.32
C GLN A 29 15.00 -9.07 4.57
N PHE A 30 14.13 -8.95 3.56
CA PHE A 30 12.71 -9.27 3.70
C PHE A 30 12.45 -10.76 3.44
N GLU A 31 11.45 -11.33 4.12
CA GLU A 31 10.94 -12.65 3.76
C GLU A 31 10.15 -12.53 2.45
N GLN A 32 10.68 -13.10 1.37
CA GLN A 32 9.99 -13.18 0.09
C GLN A 32 8.95 -14.30 0.09
N VAL A 33 7.73 -13.99 -0.37
CA VAL A 33 6.67 -14.96 -0.64
C VAL A 33 6.14 -14.79 -2.06
N GLU A 34 5.63 -15.88 -2.62
CA GLU A 34 5.23 -15.96 -4.02
C GLU A 34 3.81 -16.50 -4.14
N PHE A 35 3.00 -15.84 -4.98
CA PHE A 35 1.66 -16.27 -5.31
C PHE A 35 1.57 -16.45 -6.84
N PRO A 36 1.82 -17.66 -7.37
CA PRO A 36 1.84 -17.94 -8.81
C PRO A 36 0.44 -17.85 -9.42
N ASP A 37 0.27 -18.12 -10.72
CA ASP A 37 -1.05 -18.20 -11.37
C ASP A 37 -1.90 -16.93 -11.23
N PHE A 38 -1.27 -15.76 -11.26
CA PHE A 38 -1.95 -14.48 -11.17
C PHE A 38 -2.40 -14.00 -12.55
N LEU A 39 -3.71 -13.82 -12.69
CA LEU A 39 -4.35 -13.27 -13.88
C LEU A 39 -4.98 -11.92 -13.51
N GLY A 40 -4.17 -10.87 -13.56
CA GLY A 40 -4.55 -9.54 -13.12
C GLY A 40 -5.55 -8.81 -14.02
N THR A 41 -5.75 -7.53 -13.73
CA THR A 41 -6.85 -6.72 -14.30
C THR A 41 -6.90 -6.75 -15.82
N TYR A 42 -5.75 -6.69 -16.52
CA TYR A 42 -5.75 -6.74 -17.98
C TYR A 42 -6.36 -8.01 -18.55
N TYR A 43 -6.15 -9.17 -17.92
CA TYR A 43 -6.87 -10.38 -18.32
C TYR A 43 -8.35 -10.30 -17.94
N SER A 44 -8.65 -9.93 -16.68
CA SER A 44 -10.03 -9.87 -16.18
C SER A 44 -10.95 -8.98 -17.02
N VAL A 45 -10.43 -7.88 -17.59
CA VAL A 45 -11.22 -6.96 -18.43
C VAL A 45 -11.25 -7.35 -19.91
N SER A 46 -10.18 -7.96 -20.43
CA SER A 46 -10.06 -8.22 -21.87
C SER A 46 -10.49 -9.62 -22.29
N GLY A 47 -10.39 -10.61 -21.39
CA GLY A 47 -10.62 -12.02 -21.70
C GLY A 47 -9.61 -12.63 -22.69
N ILE A 48 -8.50 -11.94 -22.99
CA ILE A 48 -7.53 -12.39 -23.99
C ILE A 48 -6.84 -13.68 -23.50
N THR A 49 -7.04 -14.77 -24.23
CA THR A 49 -6.59 -16.12 -23.85
C THR A 49 -5.07 -16.29 -23.84
N SER A 50 -4.32 -15.48 -24.60
CA SER A 50 -2.85 -15.50 -24.54
C SER A 50 -2.31 -15.02 -23.20
N LEU A 51 -3.03 -14.13 -22.50
CA LEU A 51 -2.69 -13.73 -21.13
C LEU A 51 -2.99 -14.88 -20.15
N ALA A 52 -4.11 -15.59 -20.32
CA ALA A 52 -4.44 -16.77 -19.51
C ALA A 52 -3.38 -17.88 -19.58
N SER A 53 -2.74 -18.01 -20.75
CA SER A 53 -1.70 -19.02 -21.00
C SER A 53 -0.33 -18.64 -20.41
N ASN A 54 -0.17 -17.39 -19.95
CA ASN A 54 1.08 -16.86 -19.42
C ASN A 54 0.79 -16.02 -18.16
N PRO A 55 0.31 -16.64 -17.07
CA PRO A 55 0.01 -15.92 -15.84
C PRO A 55 1.28 -15.33 -15.21
N ASP A 56 1.11 -14.21 -14.53
CA ASP A 56 2.15 -13.59 -13.71
C ASP A 56 2.30 -14.36 -12.37
N THR A 57 3.37 -14.07 -11.63
CA THR A 57 3.51 -14.42 -10.20
C THR A 57 3.52 -13.13 -9.39
N VAL A 58 2.67 -13.03 -8.37
CA VAL A 58 2.76 -11.92 -7.39
C VAL A 58 3.84 -12.25 -6.38
N MET A 59 4.94 -11.50 -6.45
CA MET A 59 6.01 -11.52 -5.45
C MET A 59 5.67 -10.51 -4.36
N ALA A 60 5.76 -10.89 -3.09
CA ALA A 60 5.61 -9.98 -1.96
C ALA A 60 6.75 -10.17 -0.96
N TYR A 61 7.02 -9.12 -0.19
CA TYR A 61 8.13 -9.07 0.75
C TYR A 61 7.57 -8.66 2.10
N LYS A 62 7.60 -9.57 3.08
CA LYS A 62 7.04 -9.30 4.40
C LYS A 62 7.97 -8.38 5.19
N PRO A 63 7.44 -7.32 5.83
CA PRO A 63 8.20 -6.46 6.73
C PRO A 63 8.76 -7.25 7.91
N MET A 64 9.88 -6.78 8.46
CA MET A 64 10.64 -7.49 9.49
C MET A 64 10.10 -7.25 10.90
N GLY A 65 9.78 -6.00 11.24
CA GLY A 65 9.35 -5.63 12.59
C GLY A 65 7.95 -6.13 12.93
N THR A 66 7.02 -6.06 11.97
CA THR A 66 5.69 -6.64 12.13
C THR A 66 4.98 -6.78 10.78
N ASN A 67 4.32 -7.92 10.57
CA ASN A 67 3.38 -8.08 9.45
C ASN A 67 1.92 -7.79 9.85
N LYS A 68 1.65 -7.44 11.12
CA LYS A 68 0.29 -7.16 11.61
C LYS A 68 -0.09 -5.71 11.35
N MET A 69 -1.34 -5.49 10.98
CA MET A 69 -1.92 -4.18 10.79
C MET A 69 -3.38 -4.16 11.26
N LYS A 70 -3.98 -2.98 11.30
CA LYS A 70 -5.43 -2.80 11.39
C LYS A 70 -5.93 -2.06 10.15
N MET A 71 -7.06 -2.49 9.60
CA MET A 71 -7.77 -1.74 8.56
C MET A 71 -9.17 -1.35 9.02
N THR A 72 -9.62 -0.17 8.60
CA THR A 72 -10.98 0.31 8.77
C THR A 72 -11.68 0.31 7.42
N MET A 73 -12.78 -0.42 7.33
CA MET A 73 -13.61 -0.56 6.13
C MET A 73 -14.52 0.66 5.93
N ALA A 74 -15.17 0.74 4.77
CA ALA A 74 -16.05 1.86 4.42
C ALA A 74 -17.28 2.03 5.34
N ASP A 75 -17.71 0.95 6.01
CA ASP A 75 -18.79 0.97 7.01
C ASP A 75 -18.31 1.35 8.42
N GLY A 76 -17.01 1.64 8.59
CA GLY A 76 -16.38 1.98 9.85
C GLY A 76 -15.93 0.78 10.68
N ALA A 77 -16.22 -0.46 10.27
CA ALA A 77 -15.74 -1.64 10.97
C ALA A 77 -14.22 -1.76 10.87
N THR A 78 -13.57 -2.12 11.97
CA THR A 78 -12.12 -2.27 12.05
C THR A 78 -11.73 -3.73 12.26
N TYR A 79 -10.72 -4.19 11.53
CA TYR A 79 -10.27 -5.58 11.53
C TYR A 79 -8.76 -5.66 11.74
N ASP A 80 -8.32 -6.65 12.50
CA ASP A 80 -6.92 -7.09 12.50
C ASP A 80 -6.62 -7.78 11.16
N TRP A 81 -5.49 -7.45 10.56
CA TRP A 81 -5.09 -7.95 9.24
C TRP A 81 -3.57 -8.04 9.10
N PHE A 82 -3.11 -8.36 7.88
CA PHE A 82 -1.70 -8.45 7.53
C PHE A 82 -1.28 -7.46 6.45
N VAL A 83 -0.10 -6.85 6.61
CA VAL A 83 0.49 -5.95 5.61
C VAL A 83 0.77 -6.70 4.32
N VAL A 84 1.31 -7.92 4.44
CA VAL A 84 1.36 -8.92 3.38
C VAL A 84 0.51 -10.11 3.81
N ASN A 85 -0.68 -10.22 3.24
CA ASN A 85 -1.64 -11.29 3.51
C ASN A 85 -1.36 -12.51 2.63
N ASP A 86 -1.55 -13.71 3.19
CA ASP A 86 -1.48 -14.95 2.41
C ASP A 86 -2.72 -15.07 1.53
N VAL A 87 -2.50 -15.08 0.22
CA VAL A 87 -3.53 -15.19 -0.82
C VAL A 87 -3.39 -16.46 -1.64
N SER A 88 -2.68 -17.46 -1.13
CA SER A 88 -2.45 -18.74 -1.84
C SER A 88 -3.76 -19.45 -2.21
N SER A 89 -4.79 -19.31 -1.37
CA SER A 89 -6.13 -19.88 -1.60
C SER A 89 -7.07 -18.98 -2.40
N TYR A 90 -6.64 -17.77 -2.76
CA TYR A 90 -7.50 -16.80 -3.45
C TYR A 90 -7.58 -17.12 -4.95
N GLY A 91 -8.68 -16.69 -5.58
CA GLY A 91 -8.83 -16.79 -7.03
C GLY A 91 -7.70 -16.06 -7.78
N SER A 92 -7.40 -16.53 -9.00
CA SER A 92 -6.29 -16.03 -9.82
C SER A 92 -6.35 -14.52 -10.07
N SER A 93 -7.51 -13.89 -10.07
CA SER A 93 -7.65 -12.43 -10.24
C SER A 93 -7.45 -11.62 -8.97
N MET A 94 -7.39 -12.27 -7.80
CA MET A 94 -7.44 -11.61 -6.50
C MET A 94 -6.08 -11.57 -5.80
N LYS A 95 -5.02 -12.08 -6.42
CA LYS A 95 -3.70 -12.23 -5.77
C LYS A 95 -2.98 -10.91 -5.49
N TYR A 96 -3.33 -9.81 -6.19
CA TYR A 96 -2.86 -8.47 -5.80
C TYR A 96 -3.41 -8.03 -4.43
N GLY A 97 -4.48 -8.66 -3.94
CA GLY A 97 -5.00 -8.47 -2.58
C GLY A 97 -4.05 -8.91 -1.46
N ALA A 98 -2.86 -9.43 -1.80
CA ALA A 98 -1.79 -9.68 -0.83
C ALA A 98 -1.36 -8.41 -0.10
N PHE A 99 -1.47 -7.23 -0.74
CA PHE A 99 -0.82 -6.02 -0.24
C PHE A 99 -1.77 -5.10 0.55
N ALA A 100 -1.33 -4.71 1.75
CA ALA A 100 -1.81 -3.58 2.56
C ALA A 100 -3.33 -3.56 2.85
N GLY A 101 -4.00 -4.71 2.82
CA GLY A 101 -5.46 -4.80 2.97
C GLY A 101 -6.26 -4.18 1.81
N GLY A 102 -5.57 -3.80 0.71
CA GLY A 102 -6.17 -3.17 -0.45
C GLY A 102 -6.52 -1.68 -0.26
N ASP A 103 -7.65 -1.28 -0.80
CA ASP A 103 -8.03 0.13 -0.96
C ASP A 103 -8.97 0.63 0.13
N GLN A 104 -8.52 0.47 1.38
CA GLN A 104 -9.32 0.83 2.54
C GLN A 104 -9.29 2.34 2.82
N PRO A 105 -10.38 2.91 3.36
CA PRO A 105 -10.42 4.30 3.80
C PRO A 105 -9.26 4.65 4.74
N TYR A 106 -8.95 3.76 5.68
CA TYR A 106 -7.92 4.01 6.69
C TYR A 106 -7.28 2.70 7.12
N SER A 107 -5.98 2.71 7.35
CA SER A 107 -5.23 1.57 7.85
C SER A 107 -3.99 2.04 8.60
N VAL A 108 -3.54 1.20 9.53
CA VAL A 108 -2.42 1.52 10.41
C VAL A 108 -1.60 0.28 10.75
N VAL A 109 -0.29 0.48 10.82
CA VAL A 109 0.65 -0.40 11.52
C VAL A 109 1.24 0.36 12.70
N GLU A 110 1.32 -0.32 13.85
CA GLU A 110 2.21 0.05 14.95
C GLU A 110 3.34 -0.98 14.97
N ASN A 111 4.56 -0.54 14.68
CA ASN A 111 5.75 -1.39 14.69
C ASN A 111 6.32 -1.47 16.12
N PRO A 112 6.25 -2.64 16.78
CA PRO A 112 6.68 -2.77 18.17
C PRO A 112 8.20 -2.66 18.37
N GLU A 113 8.98 -2.79 17.30
CA GLU A 113 10.45 -2.73 17.35
C GLU A 113 10.98 -1.27 17.32
N ILE A 114 10.09 -0.29 17.09
CA ILE A 114 10.43 1.14 17.03
C ILE A 114 9.64 1.86 18.12
N THR A 115 10.32 2.69 18.93
CA THR A 115 9.73 3.32 20.14
C THR A 115 9.99 4.83 20.22
N ASP A 116 10.33 5.46 19.10
CA ASP A 116 10.72 6.88 19.03
C ASP A 116 9.57 7.84 18.68
N GLY A 117 8.36 7.33 18.49
CA GLY A 117 7.17 8.07 18.10
C GLY A 117 7.14 8.51 16.64
N SER A 118 8.06 8.01 15.81
CA SER A 118 8.10 8.31 14.37
C SER A 118 6.80 7.91 13.68
N ALA A 119 6.28 8.80 12.82
CA ALA A 119 5.00 8.61 12.17
C ALA A 119 4.99 9.14 10.73
N CYS A 120 4.47 8.32 9.82
CA CYS A 120 4.30 8.65 8.40
C CYS A 120 2.86 8.39 7.94
N LEU A 121 2.31 9.29 7.15
CA LEU A 121 1.05 9.12 6.42
C LEU A 121 1.31 8.89 4.93
N VAL A 122 0.80 7.78 4.39
CA VAL A 122 0.78 7.51 2.96
C VAL A 122 -0.63 7.76 2.40
N ILE A 123 -0.76 8.78 1.55
CA ILE A 123 -1.98 9.08 0.80
C ILE A 123 -1.85 8.41 -0.56
N LYS A 124 -2.72 7.43 -0.85
CA LYS A 124 -2.49 6.54 -1.98
C LYS A 124 -3.73 6.16 -2.80
N ASP A 125 -3.47 5.55 -3.95
CA ASP A 125 -4.37 4.63 -4.64
C ASP A 125 -3.81 3.19 -4.63
N SER A 126 -4.36 2.29 -5.44
CA SER A 126 -3.96 0.88 -5.48
C SER A 126 -2.49 0.61 -5.82
N TYR A 127 -1.76 1.54 -6.45
CA TYR A 127 -0.31 1.41 -6.67
C TYR A 127 0.48 1.48 -5.37
N GLY A 128 -0.01 2.24 -4.39
CA GLY A 128 0.64 2.39 -3.09
C GLY A 128 0.68 1.10 -2.28
N ASN A 129 -0.26 0.18 -2.52
CA ASN A 129 -0.41 -1.05 -1.74
C ASN A 129 0.91 -1.86 -1.71
N ALA A 130 1.56 -2.03 -2.87
CA ALA A 130 2.80 -2.79 -2.99
C ALA A 130 4.03 -2.07 -2.40
N LEU A 131 3.93 -0.77 -2.09
CA LEU A 131 5.02 -0.01 -1.45
C LEU A 131 4.95 -0.05 0.08
N ILE A 132 3.75 -0.15 0.66
CA ILE A 132 3.52 -0.16 2.12
C ILE A 132 4.43 -1.14 2.88
N PRO A 133 4.63 -2.41 2.43
CA PRO A 133 5.48 -3.35 3.16
C PRO A 133 6.89 -2.83 3.44
N TYR A 134 7.49 -2.07 2.52
CA TYR A 134 8.85 -1.56 2.67
C TYR A 134 8.98 -0.38 3.64
N LEU A 135 7.87 0.30 3.96
CA LEU A 135 7.87 1.45 4.87
C LEU A 135 7.67 1.07 6.34
N VAL A 136 7.12 -0.12 6.61
CA VAL A 136 6.76 -0.55 7.97
C VAL A 136 7.97 -0.53 8.91
N ASP A 137 9.15 -0.84 8.41
CA ASP A 137 10.37 -0.96 9.22
C ASP A 137 11.08 0.38 9.48
N HIS A 138 10.53 1.51 9.00
CA HIS A 138 11.11 2.85 9.19
C HIS A 138 10.35 3.74 10.17
N TYR A 139 9.14 3.35 10.57
CA TYR A 139 8.26 4.17 11.38
C TYR A 139 7.62 3.36 12.50
N GLN A 140 7.56 3.92 13.71
CA GLN A 140 6.74 3.33 14.77
C GLN A 140 5.27 3.28 14.35
N TYR A 141 4.76 4.35 13.74
CA TYR A 141 3.40 4.40 13.23
C TYR A 141 3.38 4.67 11.72
N LEU A 142 2.90 3.70 10.96
CA LEU A 142 2.64 3.89 9.53
C LEU A 142 1.14 3.91 9.29
N TYR A 143 0.65 5.05 8.82
CA TYR A 143 -0.75 5.23 8.43
C TYR A 143 -0.85 5.26 6.92
N TRP A 144 -1.92 4.69 6.37
CA TRP A 144 -2.27 4.95 4.98
C TRP A 144 -3.76 5.11 4.79
N ILE A 145 -4.09 5.96 3.83
CA ILE A 145 -5.46 6.24 3.43
C ILE A 145 -5.56 6.12 1.92
N ASP A 146 -6.67 5.55 1.46
CA ASP A 146 -7.04 5.69 0.06
C ASP A 146 -7.84 6.98 -0.13
N PHE A 147 -7.32 7.93 -0.90
CA PHE A 147 -7.96 9.24 -1.07
C PHE A 147 -9.35 9.15 -1.71
N ARG A 148 -9.68 8.02 -2.36
CA ARG A 148 -11.01 7.81 -2.96
C ARG A 148 -12.06 7.52 -1.90
N TYR A 149 -11.66 6.96 -0.76
CA TYR A 149 -12.56 6.40 0.24
C TYR A 149 -12.47 7.10 1.60
N TYR A 150 -11.32 7.67 1.96
CA TYR A 150 -11.17 8.39 3.22
C TYR A 150 -12.04 9.65 3.27
N LYS A 151 -12.80 9.78 4.36
CA LYS A 151 -13.77 10.87 4.59
C LYS A 151 -13.32 11.91 5.61
N GLY A 152 -12.21 11.69 6.33
CA GLY A 152 -11.66 12.66 7.29
C GLY A 152 -10.83 13.76 6.63
N SER A 153 -10.32 14.67 7.47
CA SER A 153 -9.37 15.72 7.13
C SER A 153 -7.92 15.23 7.31
N ILE A 154 -7.04 15.51 6.35
CA ILE A 154 -5.62 15.15 6.50
C ILE A 154 -4.91 16.03 7.52
N TYR A 155 -5.35 17.27 7.71
CA TYR A 155 -4.75 18.18 8.70
C TYR A 155 -5.04 17.70 10.11
N ASP A 156 -6.29 17.30 10.39
CA ASP A 156 -6.66 16.73 11.67
C ASP A 156 -5.91 15.43 11.93
N LEU A 157 -5.84 14.54 10.95
CA LEU A 157 -5.11 13.27 11.11
C LEU A 157 -3.62 13.49 11.40
N VAL A 158 -2.97 14.39 10.66
CA VAL A 158 -1.55 14.75 10.87
C VAL A 158 -1.33 15.35 12.25
N ALA A 159 -2.21 16.25 12.69
CA ALA A 159 -2.13 16.88 14.00
C ALA A 159 -2.38 15.87 15.14
N GLU A 160 -3.45 15.08 15.05
CA GLU A 160 -3.85 14.10 16.06
C GLU A 160 -2.77 13.03 16.27
N LYS A 161 -2.17 12.55 15.18
CA LYS A 161 -1.16 11.48 15.23
C LYS A 161 0.29 12.00 15.25
N ASN A 162 0.49 13.32 15.35
CA ASN A 162 1.80 13.97 15.38
C ASN A 162 2.70 13.56 14.19
N ILE A 163 2.10 13.41 13.01
CA ILE A 163 2.78 12.92 11.80
C ILE A 163 3.78 13.95 11.30
N LYS A 164 4.99 13.50 10.92
CA LYS A 164 6.06 14.37 10.40
C LYS A 164 6.31 14.17 8.91
N ASP A 165 6.11 12.95 8.43
CA ASP A 165 6.26 12.62 7.02
C ASP A 165 4.90 12.34 6.37
N VAL A 166 4.65 12.98 5.22
CA VAL A 166 3.48 12.72 4.39
C VAL A 166 3.94 12.37 2.98
N LEU A 167 3.63 11.15 2.54
CA LEU A 167 3.92 10.64 1.21
C LEU A 167 2.62 10.58 0.39
N VAL A 168 2.58 11.22 -0.77
CA VAL A 168 1.51 11.03 -1.75
C VAL A 168 2.02 10.09 -2.84
N LEU A 169 1.35 8.96 -3.03
CA LEU A 169 1.72 7.95 -4.02
C LEU A 169 0.51 7.52 -4.83
N GLN A 170 0.51 7.83 -6.12
CA GLN A 170 -0.55 7.47 -7.03
C GLN A 170 0.01 7.12 -8.41
N GLN A 171 -0.76 6.40 -9.21
CA GLN A 171 -0.39 6.17 -10.60
C GLN A 171 -0.48 7.48 -11.41
N ILE A 172 0.35 7.58 -12.45
CA ILE A 172 0.49 8.85 -13.20
C ILE A 172 -0.84 9.30 -13.83
N TYR A 173 -1.72 8.36 -14.20
CA TYR A 173 -3.04 8.68 -14.76
C TYR A 173 -3.95 9.43 -13.78
N ASN A 174 -3.91 9.14 -12.46
CA ASN A 174 -4.73 9.90 -11.48
C ASN A 174 -4.26 11.35 -11.35
N THR A 175 -3.02 11.67 -11.72
CA THR A 175 -2.52 13.05 -11.68
C THR A 175 -3.17 13.93 -12.74
N GLY A 176 -3.66 13.35 -13.84
CA GLY A 176 -4.39 14.05 -14.89
C GLY A 176 -5.92 13.92 -14.79
N ASP A 177 -6.44 13.07 -13.90
CA ASP A 177 -7.88 12.83 -13.79
C ASP A 177 -8.55 13.86 -12.86
N SER A 178 -9.46 14.66 -13.42
CA SER A 178 -10.17 15.69 -12.65
C SER A 178 -10.96 15.14 -11.47
N GLY A 179 -11.45 13.90 -11.55
CA GLY A 179 -12.19 13.25 -10.46
C GLY A 179 -11.27 12.86 -9.31
N ALA A 180 -10.12 12.27 -9.60
CA ALA A 180 -9.09 11.92 -8.63
C ALA A 180 -8.52 13.18 -7.95
N LEU A 181 -8.19 14.22 -8.73
CA LEU A 181 -7.69 15.48 -8.19
C LEU A 181 -8.68 16.14 -7.23
N LYS A 182 -9.98 16.17 -7.57
CA LYS A 182 -11.03 16.69 -6.66
C LYS A 182 -11.12 15.91 -5.36
N LYS A 183 -10.95 14.59 -5.40
CA LYS A 183 -10.98 13.76 -4.18
C LYS A 183 -9.76 14.01 -3.30
N LEU A 184 -8.58 14.16 -3.90
CA LEU A 184 -7.35 14.52 -3.19
C LEU A 184 -7.46 15.93 -2.58
N GLN A 185 -7.96 16.91 -3.33
CA GLN A 185 -8.22 18.27 -2.85
C GLN A 185 -9.20 18.27 -1.67
N ALA A 186 -10.28 17.50 -1.76
CA ALA A 186 -11.28 17.40 -0.70
C ALA A 186 -10.73 16.84 0.62
N LEU A 187 -9.56 16.20 0.64
CA LEU A 187 -8.91 15.80 1.88
C LEU A 187 -8.39 16.99 2.70
N ALA A 188 -7.96 18.06 2.02
CA ALA A 188 -7.40 19.26 2.61
C ALA A 188 -8.44 20.34 2.95
N GLU A 189 -9.66 20.22 2.40
CA GLU A 189 -10.74 21.19 2.55
C GLU A 189 -11.76 20.82 3.65
N ARG A 190 -11.61 19.64 4.25
CA ARG A 190 -12.46 19.15 5.33
C ARG A 190 -11.96 19.56 6.70
#